data_AF-A0A3B9JZX4-F1
#
_entry.id   AF-A0A3B9JZX4-F1
#
_cell.length_a   1.000
_cell.length_b   1.000
_cell.length_c   1.000
_cell.angle_alpha   90.00
_cell.angle_beta   90.00
_cell.angle_gamma   90.00
#
_symmetry.space_group_name_H-M   'P 1'
#
loop_
_entity.id
_entity.type
_entity.pdbx_description
1 polymer ?
#
loop_
_entity_poly.entity_id
_entity_poly.type
_entity_poly.pdbx_seq_one_letter_code
_entity_poly.pdbx_strand_id
1 'polypeptide(L)'
;MTKPRIVICSFYTPDEYYGNHAKQLREQLDELGLEHELLEVQKNPGDDWADVTRKKIGFIKKVCDRNPDKMVFWIDVDCRISHLPDYIANSSADLIGFQRSFGAPMQIGYNNRTRFWEPSFWGVNATKQGRKLIDDAYALEQRAEIKATDDYFLEEAWRANSRLITFQMIPTTGIMRERAMTEPGQHPPFFSFGSSGNVADFKDKVVQHGAAKKIGTRRQILRRVKRLELLLPAAIKNPLRRMADGVGITGLLTQGKPTHIDPARQTALGRMLNAGMNGKKHELETAKWDFEKKFLASNQDQATIDVASSFLYYSDRPSEKIIPVTWWAKPFPGNFGDWLSPLMISHYTSSKIVLQAPTKPAIKKNLVAIGSIGRFIKPNSVVVGTGISSEEIELSKKADYHSVRGPLTAAVLSRSGGPQVDSFGDPGLAISEVIPLKRGKTNGRVAFIRHFSHLAIPVRLPENYDEISVLLSHPDQIKNFLQNLIGYESVITSAMHVMIACQSYGIPCGLVNFEGFQENVHGTGIKYQDYALGAGVEVMNPEIIALDLTRLDSDHLVRDISVSKEKKLEVLDAIKSAIARFDN
;
A
#
# COMPACT_ATOMS: atom_id res chain seq x y z
N MET A 1 1.54 -28.50 33.76
CA MET A 1 1.21 -27.44 32.78
C MET A 1 1.42 -26.10 33.46
N THR A 2 2.18 -25.19 32.85
CA THR A 2 2.36 -23.82 33.37
C THR A 2 1.01 -23.12 33.40
N LYS A 3 0.65 -22.49 34.52
CA LYS A 3 -0.61 -21.75 34.65
C LYS A 3 -0.72 -20.71 33.51
N PRO A 4 -1.85 -20.63 32.80
CA PRO A 4 -2.03 -19.64 31.74
C PRO A 4 -1.75 -18.22 32.27
N ARG A 5 -0.89 -17.46 31.59
CA ARG A 5 -0.60 -16.06 31.93
C ARG A 5 -1.69 -15.17 31.34
N ILE A 6 -2.84 -15.16 32.01
CA ILE A 6 -4.03 -14.42 31.56
C ILE A 6 -4.58 -13.53 32.65
N VAL A 7 -5.26 -12.47 32.26
CA VAL A 7 -6.10 -11.63 33.14
C VAL A 7 -7.42 -11.34 32.44
N ILE A 8 -8.54 -11.55 33.14
CA ILE A 8 -9.88 -11.22 32.65
C ILE A 8 -10.28 -9.86 33.20
N CYS A 9 -10.72 -8.96 32.34
CA CYS A 9 -11.12 -7.63 32.74
C CYS A 9 -12.53 -7.30 32.26
N SER A 10 -13.22 -6.51 33.09
CA SER A 10 -14.54 -5.97 32.81
C SER A 10 -14.73 -4.65 33.53
N PHE A 11 -15.79 -3.93 33.18
CA PHE A 11 -16.21 -2.73 33.88
C PHE A 11 -17.72 -2.69 34.02
N TYR A 12 -18.19 -1.92 35.00
CA TYR A 12 -19.60 -1.79 35.28
C TYR A 12 -19.92 -0.39 35.80
N THR A 13 -21.17 0.03 35.62
CA THR A 13 -21.69 1.26 36.21
C THR A 13 -22.35 0.94 37.55
N PRO A 14 -22.42 1.91 38.48
CA PRO A 14 -22.88 1.65 39.86
C PRO A 14 -24.39 1.40 39.99
N ASP A 15 -25.14 1.35 38.88
CA ASP A 15 -26.55 0.99 38.92
C ASP A 15 -26.75 -0.48 39.32
N GLU A 16 -27.90 -0.75 39.93
CA GLU A 16 -28.21 -2.06 40.54
C GLU A 16 -28.04 -3.22 39.55
N TYR A 17 -28.43 -3.02 38.30
CA TYR A 17 -28.32 -4.05 37.26
C TYR A 17 -26.86 -4.44 37.01
N TYR A 18 -26.02 -3.49 36.60
CA TYR A 18 -24.62 -3.79 36.28
C TYR A 18 -23.78 -4.10 37.54
N GLY A 19 -24.11 -3.51 38.69
CA GLY A 19 -23.47 -3.84 39.97
C GLY A 19 -23.72 -5.28 40.42
N ASN A 20 -24.97 -5.77 40.31
CA ASN A 20 -25.29 -7.17 40.59
C ASN A 20 -24.58 -8.12 39.61
N HIS A 21 -24.54 -7.77 38.32
CA HIS A 21 -23.84 -8.56 37.32
C HIS A 21 -22.33 -8.62 37.58
N ALA A 22 -21.71 -7.53 38.05
CA ALA A 22 -20.29 -7.46 38.40
C ALA A 22 -19.96 -8.35 39.60
N LYS A 23 -20.81 -8.36 40.63
CA LYS A 23 -20.62 -9.23 41.81
C LYS A 23 -20.63 -10.70 41.41
N GLN A 24 -21.64 -11.11 40.65
CA GLN A 24 -21.76 -12.49 40.15
C GLN A 24 -20.58 -12.90 39.25
N LEU A 25 -20.14 -12.01 38.35
CA LEU A 25 -18.99 -12.28 37.50
C LEU A 25 -17.71 -12.43 38.33
N ARG A 26 -17.50 -11.59 39.35
CA ARG A 26 -16.36 -11.70 40.27
C ARG A 26 -16.33 -13.04 40.99
N GLU A 27 -17.44 -13.41 41.62
CA GLU A 27 -17.58 -14.70 42.32
C GLU A 27 -17.28 -15.87 41.38
N GLN A 28 -17.82 -15.84 40.16
CA GLN A 28 -17.54 -16.86 39.13
C GLN A 28 -16.06 -16.92 38.72
N LEU A 29 -15.39 -15.79 38.56
CA LEU A 29 -13.96 -15.77 38.18
C LEU A 29 -13.06 -16.23 39.32
N ASP A 30 -13.42 -15.90 40.57
CA ASP A 30 -12.76 -16.40 41.78
C ASP A 30 -12.88 -17.92 41.90
N GLU A 31 -14.08 -18.47 41.71
CA GLU A 31 -14.32 -19.93 41.72
C GLU A 31 -13.50 -20.68 40.65
N LEU A 32 -13.31 -20.06 39.48
CA LEU A 32 -12.50 -20.60 38.39
C LEU A 32 -10.98 -20.40 38.60
N GLY A 33 -10.57 -19.66 39.63
CA GLY A 33 -9.16 -19.35 39.91
C GLY A 33 -8.50 -18.47 38.84
N LEU A 34 -9.31 -17.67 38.14
CA LEU A 34 -8.91 -16.78 37.05
C LEU A 34 -8.61 -15.38 37.61
N GLU A 35 -7.39 -14.90 37.36
CA GLU A 35 -7.00 -13.55 37.73
C GLU A 35 -7.85 -12.54 36.97
N HIS A 36 -8.35 -11.51 37.67
CA HIS A 36 -9.28 -10.58 37.06
C HIS A 36 -9.23 -9.16 37.63
N GLU A 37 -9.67 -8.19 36.82
CA GLU A 37 -9.77 -6.78 37.16
C GLU A 37 -11.17 -6.26 36.75
N LEU A 38 -12.04 -6.00 37.74
CA LEU A 38 -13.37 -5.42 37.51
C LEU A 38 -13.40 -3.98 38.05
N LEU A 39 -13.58 -3.01 37.16
CA LEU A 39 -13.60 -1.58 37.50
C LEU A 39 -15.01 -1.00 37.53
N GLU A 40 -15.36 -0.35 38.63
CA GLU A 40 -16.55 0.51 38.68
C GLU A 40 -16.26 1.83 37.95
N VAL A 41 -17.14 2.20 37.00
CA VAL A 41 -17.01 3.42 36.21
C VAL A 41 -18.22 4.31 36.44
N GLN A 42 -17.94 5.53 36.90
CA GLN A 42 -18.94 6.56 37.11
C GLN A 42 -19.37 7.18 35.77
N LYS A 43 -20.67 7.48 35.66
CA LYS A 43 -21.24 8.20 34.50
C LYS A 43 -21.08 9.70 34.75
N ASN A 44 -20.53 10.43 33.78
CA ASN A 44 -20.54 11.89 33.87
C ASN A 44 -21.95 12.41 33.60
N PRO A 45 -22.31 13.62 34.09
CA PRO A 45 -23.57 14.25 33.73
C PRO A 45 -23.69 14.38 32.20
N GLY A 46 -24.72 13.73 31.63
CA GLY A 46 -24.98 13.72 30.19
C GLY A 46 -24.38 12.56 29.41
N ASP A 47 -23.54 11.70 30.03
CA ASP A 47 -23.06 10.47 29.40
C ASP A 47 -24.24 9.53 29.12
N ASP A 48 -24.36 9.04 27.89
CA ASP A 48 -25.27 7.95 27.54
C ASP A 48 -24.56 6.58 27.53
N TRP A 49 -25.30 5.53 27.18
CA TRP A 49 -24.76 4.18 27.12
C TRP A 49 -23.56 4.05 26.16
N ALA A 50 -23.56 4.78 25.04
CA ALA A 50 -22.47 4.70 24.07
C ALA A 50 -21.20 5.38 24.61
N ASP A 51 -21.32 6.48 25.36
CA ASP A 51 -20.17 7.13 26.02
C ASP A 51 -19.52 6.23 27.07
N VAL A 52 -20.34 5.53 27.85
CA VAL A 52 -19.84 4.55 28.82
C VAL A 52 -19.15 3.40 28.09
N THR A 53 -19.83 2.82 27.08
CA THR A 53 -19.33 1.67 26.31
C THR A 53 -17.98 1.98 25.64
N ARG A 54 -17.81 3.20 25.12
CA ARG A 54 -16.54 3.68 24.54
C ARG A 54 -15.35 3.58 25.51
N LYS A 55 -15.54 3.81 26.81
CA LYS A 55 -14.47 3.76 27.83
C LYS A 55 -13.81 2.38 27.95
N LYS A 56 -14.45 1.32 27.43
CA LYS A 56 -13.92 -0.06 27.41
C LYS A 56 -12.51 -0.13 26.84
N ILE A 57 -12.24 0.51 25.70
CA ILE A 57 -10.93 0.46 25.03
C ILE A 57 -9.82 1.02 25.92
N GLY A 58 -10.05 2.21 26.50
CA GLY A 58 -9.09 2.83 27.41
C GLY A 58 -8.85 2.02 28.67
N PHE A 59 -9.87 1.31 29.17
CA PHE A 59 -9.70 0.42 30.31
C PHE A 59 -8.88 -0.83 29.96
N ILE A 60 -9.21 -1.54 28.86
CA ILE A 60 -8.44 -2.71 28.40
C ILE A 60 -6.97 -2.33 28.18
N LYS A 61 -6.70 -1.18 27.55
CA LYS A 61 -5.36 -0.64 27.35
C LYS A 61 -4.60 -0.50 28.68
N LYS A 62 -5.22 0.09 29.71
CA LYS A 62 -4.60 0.22 31.04
C LYS A 62 -4.30 -1.13 31.69
N VAL A 63 -5.18 -2.12 31.52
CA VAL A 63 -4.95 -3.50 32.00
C VAL A 63 -3.77 -4.14 31.26
N CYS A 64 -3.68 -3.95 29.94
CA CYS A 64 -2.55 -4.39 29.11
C CYS A 64 -1.22 -3.80 29.60
N ASP A 65 -1.20 -2.51 29.93
CA ASP A 65 0.01 -1.81 30.39
C ASP A 65 0.49 -2.29 31.76
N ARG A 66 -0.45 -2.62 32.65
CA ARG A 66 -0.13 -3.22 33.96
C ARG A 66 0.32 -4.68 33.86
N ASN A 67 -0.07 -5.38 32.80
CA ASN A 67 0.17 -6.80 32.61
C ASN A 67 0.94 -7.05 31.31
N PRO A 68 2.20 -6.56 31.17
CA PRO A 68 2.93 -6.55 29.91
C PRO A 68 3.16 -7.95 29.33
N ASP A 69 3.19 -8.97 30.19
CA ASP A 69 3.51 -10.38 29.93
C ASP A 69 2.29 -11.32 29.87
N LYS A 70 1.08 -10.81 30.11
CA LYS A 70 -0.15 -11.62 30.16
C LYS A 70 -1.10 -11.29 29.00
N MET A 71 -1.80 -12.30 28.52
CA MET A 71 -2.92 -12.11 27.61
C MET A 71 -4.10 -11.50 28.38
N VAL A 72 -4.69 -10.44 27.84
CA VAL A 72 -5.79 -9.73 28.49
C VAL A 72 -7.09 -10.07 27.77
N PHE A 73 -8.07 -10.58 28.51
CA PHE A 73 -9.40 -10.87 27.99
C PHE A 73 -10.40 -9.82 28.46
N TRP A 74 -11.21 -9.33 27.53
CA TRP A 74 -12.42 -8.60 27.82
C TRP A 74 -13.60 -9.57 27.96
N ILE A 75 -14.45 -9.32 28.96
CA ILE A 75 -15.80 -9.88 29.02
C ILE A 75 -16.79 -8.77 29.40
N ASP A 76 -17.90 -8.64 28.67
CA ASP A 76 -18.98 -7.74 29.10
C ASP A 76 -19.53 -8.22 30.46
N VAL A 77 -19.84 -7.29 31.37
CA VAL A 77 -20.14 -7.63 32.77
C VAL A 77 -21.41 -8.49 32.92
N ASP A 78 -22.34 -8.41 31.98
CA ASP A 78 -23.58 -9.18 31.92
C ASP A 78 -23.42 -10.55 31.23
N CYS A 79 -22.22 -10.88 30.75
CA CYS A 79 -21.88 -12.19 30.19
C CYS A 79 -21.28 -13.13 31.24
N ARG A 80 -21.32 -14.44 30.98
CA ARG A 80 -20.85 -15.47 31.93
C ARG A 80 -19.95 -16.49 31.25
N ILE A 81 -19.04 -17.10 32.03
CA ILE A 81 -18.24 -18.24 31.58
C ILE A 81 -18.32 -19.40 32.58
N SER A 82 -18.58 -20.63 32.09
CA SER A 82 -18.62 -21.83 32.95
C SER A 82 -17.23 -22.43 33.23
N HIS A 83 -16.29 -22.20 32.32
CA HIS A 83 -14.88 -22.55 32.39
C HIS A 83 -14.14 -21.75 31.31
N LEU A 84 -12.81 -21.77 31.30
CA LEU A 84 -12.02 -21.24 30.19
C LEU A 84 -11.33 -22.39 29.45
N PRO A 85 -11.72 -22.71 28.21
CA PRO A 85 -11.12 -23.79 27.44
C PRO A 85 -9.61 -23.61 27.23
N ASP A 86 -8.84 -24.71 27.25
CA ASP A 86 -7.38 -24.69 27.08
C ASP A 86 -6.92 -24.02 25.78
N TYR A 87 -7.68 -24.21 24.69
CA TYR A 87 -7.38 -23.61 23.39
C TYR A 87 -7.61 -22.09 23.36
N ILE A 88 -8.33 -21.55 24.33
CA ILE A 88 -8.51 -20.10 24.53
C ILE A 88 -7.44 -19.59 25.50
N ALA A 89 -7.27 -20.26 26.64
CA ALA A 89 -6.34 -19.87 27.69
C ALA A 89 -4.86 -19.88 27.23
N ASN A 90 -4.52 -20.78 26.30
CA ASN A 90 -3.15 -20.95 25.78
C ASN A 90 -3.01 -20.52 24.31
N SER A 91 -3.89 -19.64 23.82
CA SER A 91 -3.81 -19.16 22.44
C SER A 91 -2.49 -18.44 22.16
N SER A 92 -1.84 -18.80 21.05
CA SER A 92 -0.67 -18.07 20.54
C SER A 92 -1.03 -16.91 19.62
N ALA A 93 -2.33 -16.71 19.34
CA ALA A 93 -2.78 -15.65 18.43
C ALA A 93 -2.64 -14.28 19.08
N ASP A 94 -2.38 -13.25 18.26
CA ASP A 94 -2.31 -11.85 18.74
C ASP A 94 -3.69 -11.34 19.20
N LEU A 95 -4.76 -11.81 18.54
CA LEU A 95 -6.16 -11.49 18.83
C LEU A 95 -7.02 -12.77 18.81
N ILE A 96 -7.89 -12.95 19.79
CA ILE A 96 -8.86 -14.05 19.85
C ILE A 96 -10.26 -13.51 20.15
N GLY A 97 -11.30 -14.12 19.60
CA GLY A 97 -12.69 -13.74 19.92
C GLY A 97 -13.73 -14.46 19.07
N PHE A 98 -14.99 -14.14 19.30
CA PHE A 98 -16.08 -14.60 18.45
C PHE A 98 -16.21 -13.75 17.18
N GLN A 99 -16.72 -14.35 16.10
CA GLN A 99 -17.22 -13.57 14.97
C GLN A 99 -18.39 -12.69 15.42
N ARG A 100 -18.52 -11.49 14.84
CA ARG A 100 -19.69 -10.63 15.01
C ARG A 100 -21.01 -11.40 14.90
N SER A 101 -21.90 -11.18 15.88
CA SER A 101 -23.19 -11.85 16.03
C SER A 101 -23.07 -13.37 16.12
N PHE A 102 -21.93 -13.87 16.59
CA PHE A 102 -21.71 -15.29 16.80
C PHE A 102 -21.92 -16.13 15.54
N GLY A 103 -21.52 -15.58 14.39
CA GLY A 103 -21.71 -16.21 13.08
C GLY A 103 -20.75 -17.38 12.83
N ALA A 104 -21.19 -18.31 11.98
CA ALA A 104 -20.39 -19.45 11.58
C ALA A 104 -19.26 -19.03 10.62
N PRO A 105 -18.12 -19.73 10.59
CA PRO A 105 -17.00 -19.42 9.69
C PRO A 105 -17.39 -19.34 8.20
N MET A 106 -18.42 -20.07 7.77
CA MET A 106 -18.96 -19.99 6.40
C MET A 106 -19.58 -18.62 6.05
N GLN A 107 -19.88 -17.80 7.05
CA GLN A 107 -20.44 -16.45 6.89
C GLN A 107 -19.47 -15.37 7.36
N ILE A 108 -18.19 -15.70 7.56
CA ILE A 108 -17.17 -14.77 8.01
C ILE A 108 -16.90 -13.65 6.99
N GLY A 109 -16.50 -12.49 7.50
CA GLY A 109 -15.93 -11.40 6.71
C GLY A 109 -16.93 -10.34 6.26
N TYR A 110 -16.41 -9.34 5.56
CA TYR A 110 -17.11 -8.09 5.27
C TYR A 110 -18.21 -8.17 4.20
N ASN A 111 -18.45 -9.35 3.65
CA ASN A 111 -19.57 -9.58 2.74
C ASN A 111 -20.91 -9.62 3.47
N ASN A 112 -20.90 -10.04 4.73
CA ASN A 112 -22.12 -10.28 5.51
C ASN A 112 -22.27 -9.30 6.68
N ARG A 113 -21.15 -8.75 7.17
CA ARG A 113 -21.11 -7.91 8.37
C ARG A 113 -20.22 -6.69 8.16
N THR A 114 -20.52 -5.60 8.86
CA THR A 114 -19.72 -4.36 8.86
C THR A 114 -18.62 -4.37 9.94
N ARG A 115 -18.73 -5.32 10.89
CA ARG A 115 -17.76 -5.63 11.93
C ARG A 115 -17.31 -7.08 11.80
N PHE A 116 -16.05 -7.34 12.10
CA PHE A 116 -15.50 -8.68 12.10
C PHE A 116 -15.69 -9.38 13.45
N TRP A 117 -15.40 -8.68 14.54
CA TRP A 117 -15.35 -9.22 15.90
C TRP A 117 -16.63 -8.92 16.69
N GLU A 118 -16.99 -9.83 17.58
CA GLU A 118 -17.99 -9.59 18.62
C GLU A 118 -17.33 -8.92 19.85
N PRO A 119 -17.80 -7.74 20.28
CA PRO A 119 -17.17 -6.96 21.36
C PRO A 119 -17.36 -7.51 22.78
N SER A 120 -18.16 -8.58 22.96
CA SER A 120 -18.56 -9.06 24.29
C SER A 120 -17.61 -10.04 24.94
N PHE A 121 -16.81 -10.77 24.15
CA PHE A 121 -15.73 -11.61 24.65
C PHE A 121 -14.61 -11.75 23.62
N TRP A 122 -13.44 -11.21 23.95
CA TRP A 122 -12.26 -11.24 23.10
C TRP A 122 -10.99 -11.05 23.93
N GLY A 123 -9.84 -11.47 23.41
CA GLY A 123 -8.57 -11.37 24.10
C GLY A 123 -7.45 -10.84 23.21
N VAL A 124 -6.53 -10.08 23.80
CA VAL A 124 -5.35 -9.51 23.14
C VAL A 124 -4.09 -10.00 23.82
N ASN A 125 -3.15 -10.50 23.03
CA ASN A 125 -1.95 -11.15 23.53
C ASN A 125 -0.84 -10.13 23.88
N ALA A 126 0.09 -10.57 24.71
CA ALA A 126 1.30 -9.85 25.13
C ALA A 126 2.39 -9.82 24.04
N THR A 127 2.00 -9.84 22.76
CA THR A 127 2.91 -9.75 21.62
C THR A 127 3.04 -8.30 21.17
N LYS A 128 4.11 -7.98 20.43
CA LYS A 128 4.27 -6.67 19.80
C LYS A 128 3.03 -6.25 19.02
N GLN A 129 2.41 -7.20 18.32
CA GLN A 129 1.31 -6.88 17.40
C GLN A 129 -0.05 -6.84 18.10
N GLY A 130 -0.27 -7.69 19.11
CA GLY A 130 -1.44 -7.59 19.99
C GLY A 130 -1.45 -6.26 20.75
N ARG A 131 -0.31 -5.86 21.33
CA ARG A 131 -0.20 -4.56 21.99
C ARG A 131 -0.38 -3.38 21.03
N LYS A 132 0.21 -3.44 19.84
CA LYS A 132 -0.01 -2.43 18.81
C LYS A 132 -1.51 -2.27 18.46
N LEU A 133 -2.26 -3.37 18.36
CA LEU A 133 -3.70 -3.33 18.07
C LEU A 133 -4.47 -2.50 19.12
N ILE A 134 -4.24 -2.76 20.42
CA ILE A 134 -4.93 -2.03 21.49
C ILE A 134 -4.43 -0.58 21.61
N ASP A 135 -3.14 -0.34 21.38
CA ASP A 135 -2.56 1.01 21.36
C ASP A 135 -3.19 1.87 20.25
N ASP A 136 -3.34 1.31 19.05
CA ASP A 136 -3.97 2.00 17.93
C ASP A 136 -5.46 2.27 18.21
N ALA A 137 -6.18 1.28 18.73
CA ALA A 137 -7.60 1.44 19.10
C ALA A 137 -7.77 2.56 20.13
N TYR A 138 -6.90 2.59 21.15
CA TYR A 138 -6.90 3.62 22.19
C TYR A 138 -6.54 5.00 21.62
N ALA A 139 -5.50 5.10 20.79
CA ALA A 139 -5.10 6.35 20.17
C ALA A 139 -6.23 6.96 19.30
N LEU A 140 -6.97 6.12 18.57
CA LEU A 140 -8.16 6.58 17.84
C LEU A 140 -9.26 7.01 18.80
N GLU A 141 -9.54 6.22 19.83
CA GLU A 141 -10.56 6.54 20.84
C GLU A 141 -10.29 7.88 21.53
N GLN A 142 -9.03 8.24 21.79
CA GLN A 142 -8.71 9.53 22.43
C GLN A 142 -8.94 10.76 21.52
N ARG A 143 -8.75 10.61 20.20
CA ARG A 143 -8.81 11.75 19.25
C ARG A 143 -10.09 11.82 18.42
N ALA A 144 -10.90 10.78 18.43
CA ALA A 144 -12.08 10.71 17.57
C ALA A 144 -13.23 11.57 18.08
N GLU A 145 -13.77 12.43 17.23
CA GLU A 145 -14.92 13.31 17.56
C GLU A 145 -16.27 12.66 17.27
N ILE A 146 -16.29 11.45 16.70
CA ILE A 146 -17.53 10.74 16.38
C ILE A 146 -18.17 10.12 17.62
N LYS A 147 -19.51 10.03 17.60
CA LYS A 147 -20.28 9.22 18.55
C LYS A 147 -20.24 7.75 18.12
N ALA A 148 -19.41 6.95 18.81
CA ALA A 148 -19.20 5.54 18.52
C ALA A 148 -18.88 4.74 19.79
N THR A 149 -19.19 3.45 19.75
CA THR A 149 -18.90 2.45 20.80
C THR A 149 -17.52 1.81 20.61
N ASP A 150 -17.09 1.02 21.60
CA ASP A 150 -15.82 0.28 21.62
C ASP A 150 -15.55 -0.53 20.35
N ASP A 151 -16.58 -1.22 19.83
CA ASP A 151 -16.49 -2.08 18.65
C ASP A 151 -16.03 -1.32 17.40
N TYR A 152 -16.34 -0.01 17.30
CA TYR A 152 -15.86 0.84 16.22
C TYR A 152 -14.33 0.98 16.26
N PHE A 153 -13.79 1.28 17.44
CA PHE A 153 -12.36 1.50 17.63
C PHE A 153 -11.56 0.21 17.48
N LEU A 154 -12.08 -0.90 18.03
CA LEU A 154 -11.51 -2.22 17.83
C LEU A 154 -11.52 -2.61 16.34
N GLU A 155 -12.63 -2.37 15.63
CA GLU A 155 -12.74 -2.65 14.20
C GLU A 155 -11.74 -1.82 13.38
N GLU A 156 -11.59 -0.53 13.69
CA GLU A 156 -10.65 0.35 12.99
C GLU A 156 -9.19 -0.09 13.21
N ALA A 157 -8.83 -0.44 14.44
CA ALA A 157 -7.52 -1.00 14.74
C ALA A 157 -7.31 -2.34 14.03
N TRP A 158 -8.33 -3.21 14.00
CA TRP A 158 -8.30 -4.47 13.26
C TRP A 158 -8.09 -4.24 11.76
N ARG A 159 -8.79 -3.29 11.15
CA ARG A 159 -8.61 -2.95 9.72
C ARG A 159 -7.21 -2.42 9.42
N ALA A 160 -6.63 -1.64 10.32
CA ALA A 160 -5.28 -1.11 10.18
C ALA A 160 -4.20 -2.20 10.33
N ASN A 161 -4.42 -3.20 11.20
CA ASN A 161 -3.39 -4.15 11.60
C ASN A 161 -3.57 -5.59 11.08
N SER A 162 -4.75 -5.99 10.61
CA SER A 162 -5.12 -7.37 10.23
C SER A 162 -4.19 -8.07 9.22
N ARG A 163 -3.36 -7.33 8.48
CA ARG A 163 -2.36 -7.90 7.57
C ARG A 163 -1.07 -8.36 8.26
N LEU A 164 -0.86 -7.96 9.51
CA LEU A 164 0.38 -8.16 10.26
C LEU A 164 0.17 -9.00 11.52
N ILE A 165 -1.07 -9.33 11.87
CA ILE A 165 -1.41 -10.05 13.10
C ILE A 165 -1.97 -11.43 12.78
N THR A 166 -1.66 -12.37 13.66
CA THR A 166 -2.32 -13.66 13.77
C THR A 166 -3.62 -13.51 14.55
N PHE A 167 -4.62 -14.32 14.24
CA PHE A 167 -5.89 -14.30 14.96
C PHE A 167 -6.48 -15.69 15.12
N GLN A 168 -7.27 -15.87 16.17
CA GLN A 168 -8.00 -17.09 16.45
C GLN A 168 -9.50 -16.79 16.59
N MET A 169 -10.33 -17.56 15.90
CA MET A 169 -11.78 -17.49 16.08
C MET A 169 -12.25 -18.53 17.08
N ILE A 170 -13.09 -18.11 18.01
CA ILE A 170 -13.79 -19.02 18.91
C ILE A 170 -14.96 -19.65 18.15
N PRO A 171 -15.11 -20.99 18.16
CA PRO A 171 -16.23 -21.67 17.51
C PRO A 171 -17.58 -21.17 17.99
N THR A 172 -18.57 -21.09 17.09
CA THR A 172 -19.95 -20.67 17.44
C THR A 172 -20.63 -21.60 18.43
N THR A 173 -20.19 -22.86 18.50
CA THR A 173 -20.66 -23.84 19.48
C THR A 173 -20.12 -23.58 20.88
N GLY A 174 -19.13 -22.69 21.04
CA GLY A 174 -18.63 -22.25 22.35
C GLY A 174 -19.64 -21.45 23.17
N ILE A 175 -20.78 -21.11 22.58
CA ILE A 175 -21.82 -20.26 23.18
C ILE A 175 -22.95 -21.14 23.68
N MET A 176 -23.37 -20.91 24.91
CA MET A 176 -24.55 -21.51 25.50
C MET A 176 -25.80 -20.93 24.83
N ARG A 177 -26.51 -21.76 24.07
CA ARG A 177 -27.80 -21.41 23.45
C ARG A 177 -28.90 -22.27 24.04
N GLU A 178 -29.99 -21.64 24.43
CA GLU A 178 -31.20 -22.38 24.82
C GLU A 178 -31.71 -23.20 23.62
N ARG A 179 -31.94 -24.50 23.83
CA ARG A 179 -32.54 -25.43 22.86
C ARG A 179 -31.74 -25.65 21.57
N ALA A 180 -30.43 -25.39 21.57
CA ALA A 180 -29.57 -25.77 20.43
C ALA A 180 -29.25 -27.28 20.48
N MET A 181 -29.33 -27.94 19.33
CA MET A 181 -28.87 -29.32 19.19
C MET A 181 -27.34 -29.36 19.28
N THR A 182 -26.80 -30.27 20.10
CA THR A 182 -25.36 -30.50 20.22
C THR A 182 -24.85 -31.29 19.02
N GLU A 183 -23.79 -30.82 18.37
CA GLU A 183 -23.16 -31.54 17.27
C GLU A 183 -22.11 -32.55 17.76
N PRO A 184 -21.99 -33.74 17.15
CA PRO A 184 -20.94 -34.69 17.51
C PRO A 184 -19.54 -34.07 17.37
N GLY A 185 -18.74 -34.18 18.42
CA GLY A 185 -17.37 -33.64 18.45
C GLY A 185 -17.25 -32.14 18.73
N GLN A 186 -18.36 -31.44 19.03
CA GLN A 186 -18.27 -30.03 19.45
C GLN A 186 -17.55 -29.91 20.80
N HIS A 187 -16.77 -28.83 20.97
CA HIS A 187 -16.27 -28.44 22.29
C HIS A 187 -17.45 -28.08 23.22
N PRO A 188 -17.35 -28.36 24.53
CA PRO A 188 -18.36 -27.92 25.49
C PRO A 188 -18.54 -26.39 25.41
N PRO A 189 -19.80 -25.89 25.34
CA PRO A 189 -20.05 -24.46 25.39
C PRO A 189 -19.56 -23.91 26.75
N PHE A 190 -18.89 -22.77 26.70
CA PHE A 190 -18.33 -22.14 27.89
C PHE A 190 -18.89 -20.75 28.16
N PHE A 191 -19.36 -20.03 27.12
CA PHE A 191 -19.73 -18.63 27.19
C PHE A 191 -21.25 -18.43 27.10
N SER A 192 -21.83 -17.58 27.95
CA SER A 192 -23.23 -17.16 27.86
C SER A 192 -23.30 -15.63 27.69
N PHE A 193 -24.10 -15.19 26.71
CA PHE A 193 -24.26 -13.78 26.36
C PHE A 193 -25.43 -13.14 27.13
N GLY A 194 -25.19 -11.99 27.76
CA GLY A 194 -26.20 -11.22 28.49
C GLY A 194 -27.18 -10.49 27.57
N SER A 195 -28.44 -10.38 28.00
CA SER A 195 -29.49 -9.66 27.27
C SER A 195 -29.73 -8.26 27.84
N SER A 196 -28.72 -7.39 27.85
CA SER A 196 -28.96 -5.96 28.10
C SER A 196 -29.59 -5.33 26.85
N GLY A 197 -30.93 -5.28 26.79
CA GLY A 197 -31.74 -4.86 25.63
C GLY A 197 -31.49 -3.45 25.04
N ASN A 198 -30.48 -2.70 25.51
CA ASN A 198 -30.21 -1.31 25.12
C ASN A 198 -29.57 -1.17 23.72
N VAL A 199 -29.01 -2.24 23.15
CA VAL A 199 -28.34 -2.19 21.83
C VAL A 199 -29.32 -1.82 20.71
N ALA A 200 -30.58 -2.25 20.80
CA ALA A 200 -31.59 -1.96 19.79
C ALA A 200 -31.95 -0.46 19.73
N ASP A 201 -31.99 0.22 20.88
CA ASP A 201 -32.48 1.60 21.02
C ASP A 201 -31.46 2.68 20.59
N PHE A 202 -30.18 2.31 20.53
CA PHE A 202 -29.08 3.23 20.21
C PHE A 202 -28.35 2.93 18.90
N LYS A 203 -28.71 1.84 18.22
CA LYS A 203 -28.06 1.39 16.99
C LYS A 203 -28.02 2.46 15.89
N ASP A 204 -29.09 3.24 15.77
CA ASP A 204 -29.24 4.29 14.74
C ASP A 204 -28.72 5.67 15.20
N LYS A 205 -28.28 5.78 16.46
CA LYS A 205 -27.75 7.02 17.08
C LYS A 205 -26.23 7.07 17.11
N VAL A 206 -25.55 5.98 16.73
CA VAL A 206 -24.08 5.85 16.71
C VAL A 206 -23.57 5.55 15.31
N VAL A 207 -22.35 6.00 15.01
CA VAL A 207 -21.76 5.82 13.68
C VAL A 207 -21.42 4.34 13.43
N GLN A 208 -21.94 3.80 12.32
CA GLN A 208 -21.62 2.45 11.83
C GLN A 208 -20.83 2.50 10.52
N HIS A 209 -20.09 1.43 10.20
CA HIS A 209 -19.45 1.34 8.87
C HIS A 209 -20.48 0.94 7.81
N GLY A 210 -20.41 1.54 6.62
CA GLY A 210 -21.37 1.30 5.53
C GLY A 210 -21.12 0.00 4.74
N ALA A 211 -22.19 -0.60 4.20
CA ALA A 211 -22.11 -1.78 3.32
C ALA A 211 -21.77 -1.41 1.87
N ALA A 212 -20.95 -2.23 1.19
CA ALA A 212 -20.58 -2.03 -0.21
C ALA A 212 -21.63 -2.60 -1.19
N LYS A 213 -21.88 -1.90 -2.31
CA LYS A 213 -22.75 -2.38 -3.40
C LYS A 213 -22.08 -3.51 -4.21
N LYS A 214 -22.85 -4.56 -4.55
CA LYS A 214 -22.42 -5.68 -5.43
C LYS A 214 -22.03 -5.16 -6.82
N ILE A 215 -20.85 -5.56 -7.32
CA ILE A 215 -20.36 -5.23 -8.67
C ILE A 215 -20.65 -6.41 -9.61
N GLY A 216 -21.52 -6.19 -10.60
CA GLY A 216 -22.05 -7.21 -11.52
C GLY A 216 -21.25 -7.44 -12.82
N THR A 217 -21.55 -8.60 -13.44
CA THR A 217 -21.53 -9.04 -14.87
C THR A 217 -20.46 -8.55 -15.86
N ARG A 218 -19.95 -7.31 -15.75
CA ARG A 218 -18.98 -6.71 -16.68
C ARG A 218 -17.63 -7.44 -16.71
N ARG A 219 -17.20 -8.00 -15.56
CA ARG A 219 -15.91 -8.70 -15.40
C ARG A 219 -15.83 -10.04 -16.16
N GLN A 220 -16.96 -10.71 -16.38
CA GLN A 220 -17.01 -12.00 -17.06
C GLN A 220 -16.86 -11.88 -18.58
N ILE A 221 -17.50 -10.87 -19.19
CA ILE A 221 -17.40 -10.58 -20.62
C ILE A 221 -15.94 -10.28 -21.01
N LEU A 222 -15.22 -9.57 -20.13
CA LEU A 222 -13.85 -9.13 -20.37
C LEU A 222 -12.80 -10.25 -20.31
N ARG A 223 -13.04 -11.31 -19.53
CA ARG A 223 -12.17 -12.51 -19.53
C ARG A 223 -12.25 -13.27 -20.86
N ARG A 224 -13.39 -13.23 -21.56
CA ARG A 224 -13.55 -13.86 -22.88
C ARG A 224 -12.82 -13.08 -23.97
N VAL A 225 -12.85 -11.75 -23.92
CA VAL A 225 -12.14 -10.87 -24.87
C VAL A 225 -10.62 -11.05 -24.80
N LYS A 226 -10.04 -11.16 -23.60
CA LYS A 226 -8.59 -11.43 -23.42
C LYS A 226 -8.13 -12.76 -24.03
N ARG A 227 -8.97 -13.81 -24.01
CA ARG A 227 -8.64 -15.10 -24.64
C ARG A 227 -8.66 -15.02 -26.16
N LEU A 228 -9.56 -14.22 -26.73
CA LEU A 228 -9.64 -14.01 -28.18
C LEU A 228 -8.47 -13.16 -28.71
N GLU A 229 -8.01 -12.16 -27.94
CA GLU A 229 -6.85 -11.33 -28.31
C GLU A 229 -5.55 -12.14 -28.44
N LEU A 230 -5.40 -13.22 -27.66
CA LEU A 230 -4.22 -14.09 -27.71
C LEU A 230 -4.13 -14.92 -29.01
N LEU A 231 -5.23 -15.07 -29.74
CA LEU A 231 -5.33 -15.91 -30.94
C LEU A 231 -5.20 -15.14 -32.26
N LEU A 232 -5.05 -13.80 -32.22
CA LEU A 232 -5.00 -12.96 -33.42
C LEU A 232 -3.57 -12.79 -33.97
N PRO A 233 -3.37 -12.84 -35.31
CA PRO A 233 -2.09 -12.53 -35.95
C PRO A 233 -1.59 -11.12 -35.64
N ALA A 234 -0.26 -10.93 -35.59
CA ALA A 234 0.39 -9.66 -35.24
C ALA A 234 -0.06 -8.45 -36.08
N ALA A 235 -0.29 -8.66 -37.39
CA ALA A 235 -0.73 -7.63 -38.34
C ALA A 235 -2.09 -7.01 -37.99
N ILE A 236 -2.99 -7.73 -37.29
CA ILE A 236 -4.32 -7.27 -36.89
C ILE A 236 -4.31 -6.81 -35.42
N LYS A 237 -3.48 -7.46 -34.59
CA LYS A 237 -3.33 -7.21 -33.16
C LYS A 237 -2.79 -5.81 -32.86
N ASN A 238 -1.82 -5.33 -33.64
CA ASN A 238 -1.15 -4.06 -33.40
C ASN A 238 -2.06 -2.83 -33.63
N PRO A 239 -2.81 -2.74 -34.75
CA PRO A 239 -3.81 -1.69 -34.95
C PRO A 239 -4.92 -1.69 -33.88
N LEU A 240 -5.46 -2.87 -33.53
CA LEU A 240 -6.52 -3.00 -32.52
C LEU A 240 -6.06 -2.58 -31.12
N ARG A 241 -4.85 -2.96 -30.72
CA ARG A 241 -4.24 -2.53 -29.45
C ARG A 241 -4.08 -1.01 -29.38
N ARG A 242 -3.61 -0.39 -30.47
CA ARG A 242 -3.47 1.07 -30.56
C ARG A 242 -4.81 1.78 -30.42
N MET A 243 -5.87 1.26 -31.05
CA MET A 243 -7.23 1.79 -30.87
C MET A 243 -7.70 1.62 -29.42
N ALA A 244 -7.52 0.45 -28.81
CA ALA A 244 -7.92 0.19 -27.42
C ALA A 244 -7.18 1.10 -26.41
N ASP A 245 -5.89 1.35 -26.60
CA ASP A 245 -5.08 2.24 -25.77
C ASP A 245 -5.35 3.73 -26.03
N GLY A 246 -5.77 4.09 -27.25
CA GLY A 246 -6.24 5.43 -27.61
C GLY A 246 -7.58 5.79 -26.96
N VAL A 247 -8.48 4.81 -26.84
CA VAL A 247 -9.81 4.95 -26.21
C VAL A 247 -9.76 4.74 -24.69
N GLY A 248 -8.66 4.19 -24.16
CA GLY A 248 -8.44 3.99 -22.73
C GLY A 248 -9.14 2.78 -22.11
N ILE A 249 -9.53 1.83 -22.96
CA ILE A 249 -10.22 0.58 -22.57
C ILE A 249 -9.31 -0.26 -21.67
N THR A 250 -7.99 -0.27 -21.91
CA THR A 250 -7.00 -0.99 -21.09
C THR A 250 -6.95 -0.51 -19.63
N GLY A 251 -7.15 0.78 -19.37
CA GLY A 251 -7.14 1.35 -18.01
C GLY A 251 -8.37 0.96 -17.18
N LEU A 252 -9.52 0.78 -17.83
CA LEU A 252 -10.73 0.24 -17.20
C LEU A 252 -10.59 -1.24 -16.80
N LEU A 253 -9.64 -1.96 -17.42
CA LEU A 253 -9.49 -3.42 -17.30
C LEU A 253 -8.50 -3.84 -16.20
N THR A 254 -7.54 -2.98 -15.87
CA THR A 254 -6.46 -3.27 -14.93
C THR A 254 -6.75 -2.75 -13.52
N GLN A 255 -7.70 -1.84 -13.35
CA GLN A 255 -8.10 -1.33 -12.05
C GLN A 255 -9.25 -2.14 -11.44
N GLY A 256 -8.90 -3.18 -10.67
CA GLY A 256 -9.86 -3.78 -9.74
C GLY A 256 -10.18 -2.80 -8.61
N LYS A 257 -11.45 -2.39 -8.47
CA LYS A 257 -11.89 -1.70 -7.24
C LYS A 257 -11.92 -2.71 -6.09
N PRO A 258 -11.31 -2.42 -4.92
CA PRO A 258 -11.47 -3.24 -3.73
C PRO A 258 -12.95 -3.20 -3.30
N THR A 259 -13.58 -4.36 -3.18
CA THR A 259 -15.02 -4.52 -2.92
C THR A 259 -15.42 -4.46 -1.45
N HIS A 260 -14.48 -4.19 -0.52
CA HIS A 260 -14.68 -4.37 0.92
C HIS A 260 -14.17 -3.21 1.80
N ILE A 261 -14.02 -2.01 1.23
CA ILE A 261 -13.60 -0.82 2.00
C ILE A 261 -14.85 -0.01 2.35
N ASP A 262 -14.90 0.52 3.58
CA ASP A 262 -15.92 1.46 4.02
C ASP A 262 -16.09 2.60 2.97
N PRO A 263 -17.30 2.83 2.43
CA PRO A 263 -17.55 3.87 1.44
C PRO A 263 -17.11 5.28 1.88
N ALA A 264 -17.22 5.59 3.18
CA ALA A 264 -16.79 6.87 3.73
C ALA A 264 -15.26 7.00 3.70
N ARG A 265 -14.54 5.92 4.03
CA ARG A 265 -13.08 5.84 3.90
C ARG A 265 -12.63 6.02 2.45
N GLN A 266 -13.25 5.30 1.52
CA GLN A 266 -12.92 5.44 0.08
C GLN A 266 -13.17 6.87 -0.42
N THR A 267 -14.25 7.50 0.03
CA THR A 267 -14.58 8.88 -0.33
C THR A 267 -13.53 9.84 0.21
N ALA A 268 -13.11 9.69 1.47
CA ALA A 268 -12.08 10.53 2.08
C ALA A 268 -10.74 10.41 1.34
N LEU A 269 -10.26 9.19 1.06
CA LEU A 269 -9.03 8.98 0.28
C LEU A 269 -9.14 9.52 -1.15
N GLY A 270 -10.30 9.36 -1.78
CA GLY A 270 -10.58 9.93 -3.11
C GLY A 270 -10.52 11.46 -3.12
N ARG A 271 -11.04 12.11 -2.06
CA ARG A 271 -10.93 13.57 -1.89
C ARG A 271 -9.48 14.01 -1.75
N MET A 272 -8.68 13.32 -0.94
CA MET A 272 -7.25 13.64 -0.78
C MET A 272 -6.49 13.52 -2.10
N LEU A 273 -6.66 12.40 -2.82
CA LEU A 273 -6.04 12.21 -4.14
C LEU A 273 -6.47 13.30 -5.11
N ASN A 274 -7.76 13.65 -5.15
CA ASN A 274 -8.25 14.70 -6.03
C ASN A 274 -7.68 16.07 -5.65
N ALA A 275 -7.63 16.41 -4.36
CA ALA A 275 -7.04 17.65 -3.89
C ALA A 275 -5.54 17.73 -4.26
N GLY A 276 -4.80 16.65 -4.01
CA GLY A 276 -3.39 16.53 -4.36
C GLY A 276 -3.13 16.62 -5.86
N MET A 277 -3.95 15.99 -6.71
CA MET A 277 -3.79 16.07 -8.17
C MET A 277 -4.09 17.45 -8.77
N ASN A 278 -4.83 18.29 -8.05
CA ASN A 278 -5.28 19.60 -8.52
C ASN A 278 -4.64 20.78 -7.77
N GLY A 279 -3.56 20.56 -7.02
CA GLY A 279 -2.83 21.63 -6.33
C GLY A 279 -3.60 22.25 -5.15
N LYS A 280 -4.60 21.56 -4.60
CA LYS A 280 -5.49 22.14 -3.59
C LYS A 280 -5.03 21.82 -2.18
N LYS A 281 -3.99 22.52 -1.72
CA LYS A 281 -3.34 22.28 -0.43
C LYS A 281 -4.31 22.26 0.76
N HIS A 282 -5.12 23.31 0.90
CA HIS A 282 -6.06 23.41 2.03
C HIS A 282 -7.13 22.31 2.02
N GLU A 283 -7.65 21.93 0.84
CA GLU A 283 -8.61 20.82 0.71
C GLU A 283 -7.97 19.48 1.10
N LEU A 284 -6.68 19.27 0.76
CA LEU A 284 -5.94 18.07 1.14
C LEU A 284 -5.72 18.01 2.66
N GLU A 285 -5.26 19.10 3.26
CA GLU A 285 -5.02 19.20 4.71
C GLU A 285 -6.31 18.98 5.50
N THR A 286 -7.41 19.60 5.06
CA THR A 286 -8.74 19.42 5.66
C THR A 286 -9.22 17.98 5.52
N ALA A 287 -9.10 17.39 4.33
CA ALA A 287 -9.51 16.00 4.11
C ALA A 287 -8.69 15.03 4.96
N LYS A 288 -7.38 15.26 5.12
CA LYS A 288 -6.49 14.47 5.99
C LYS A 288 -6.91 14.57 7.45
N TRP A 289 -7.13 15.79 7.93
CA TRP A 289 -7.61 16.06 9.28
C TRP A 289 -8.95 15.37 9.57
N ASP A 290 -9.92 15.49 8.65
CA ASP A 290 -11.23 14.84 8.77
C ASP A 290 -11.14 13.31 8.77
N PHE A 291 -10.19 12.74 8.03
CA PHE A 291 -9.94 11.31 8.00
C PHE A 291 -9.37 10.83 9.33
N GLU A 292 -8.37 11.53 9.87
CA GLU A 292 -7.68 11.17 11.11
C GLU A 292 -8.60 11.22 12.34
N LYS A 293 -9.62 12.07 12.33
CA LYS A 293 -10.68 12.12 13.35
C LYS A 293 -11.61 10.91 13.37
N LYS A 294 -11.62 10.10 12.30
CA LYS A 294 -12.59 9.02 12.11
C LYS A 294 -11.92 7.67 11.96
N PHE A 295 -10.78 7.63 11.29
CA PHE A 295 -10.18 6.39 10.83
C PHE A 295 -8.73 6.25 11.29
N LEU A 296 -8.31 5.00 11.42
CA LEU A 296 -6.90 4.62 11.45
C LEU A 296 -6.46 4.27 10.03
N ALA A 297 -5.37 4.88 9.56
CA ALA A 297 -4.81 4.57 8.26
C ALA A 297 -4.20 3.15 8.29
N SER A 298 -4.65 2.27 7.41
CA SER A 298 -3.89 1.07 7.07
C SER A 298 -2.67 1.44 6.22
N ASN A 299 -1.72 0.53 6.04
CA ASN A 299 -0.57 0.75 5.14
C ASN A 299 -0.98 1.16 3.71
N GLN A 300 -2.12 0.67 3.21
CA GLN A 300 -2.64 1.04 1.89
C GLN A 300 -3.26 2.44 1.87
N ASP A 301 -3.89 2.85 2.97
CA ASP A 301 -4.43 4.20 3.12
C ASP A 301 -3.28 5.19 3.21
N GLN A 302 -2.27 4.91 4.04
CA GLN A 302 -1.08 5.75 4.16
C GLN A 302 -0.36 5.90 2.82
N ALA A 303 -0.17 4.81 2.08
CA ALA A 303 0.40 4.85 0.74
C ALA A 303 -0.40 5.75 -0.22
N THR A 304 -1.72 5.81 -0.07
CA THR A 304 -2.58 6.69 -0.86
C THR A 304 -2.43 8.16 -0.43
N ILE A 305 -2.33 8.41 0.88
CA ILE A 305 -2.10 9.75 1.46
C ILE A 305 -0.74 10.29 1.00
N ASP A 306 0.32 9.49 1.05
CA ASP A 306 1.68 9.88 0.65
C ASP A 306 1.74 10.25 -0.84
N VAL A 307 1.02 9.51 -1.69
CA VAL A 307 0.91 9.82 -3.12
C VAL A 307 0.09 11.09 -3.35
N ALA A 308 -0.96 11.34 -2.57
CA ALA A 308 -1.70 12.60 -2.64
C ALA A 308 -0.78 13.80 -2.32
N SER A 309 0.06 13.69 -1.29
CA SER A 309 1.09 14.70 -0.98
C SER A 309 2.12 14.85 -2.10
N SER A 310 2.52 13.75 -2.74
CA SER A 310 3.43 13.79 -3.89
C SER A 310 2.82 14.51 -5.08
N PHE A 311 1.54 14.25 -5.40
CA PHE A 311 0.83 15.01 -6.44
C PHE A 311 0.72 16.49 -6.07
N LEU A 312 0.48 16.81 -4.80
CA LEU A 312 0.40 18.19 -4.35
C LEU A 312 1.71 18.94 -4.60
N TYR A 313 2.86 18.35 -4.27
CA TYR A 313 4.18 18.95 -4.55
C TYR A 313 4.33 19.37 -6.02
N TYR A 314 3.87 18.51 -6.93
CA TYR A 314 4.00 18.75 -8.37
C TYR A 314 2.96 19.74 -8.93
N SER A 315 1.76 19.78 -8.34
CA SER A 315 0.62 20.55 -8.87
C SER A 315 0.37 21.88 -8.15
N ASP A 316 0.87 22.06 -6.92
CA ASP A 316 0.83 23.31 -6.14
C ASP A 316 2.11 24.11 -6.37
N ARG A 317 2.34 24.49 -7.63
CA ARG A 317 3.51 25.29 -8.06
C ARG A 317 3.08 26.73 -8.35
N PRO A 318 4.00 27.71 -8.19
CA PRO A 318 3.64 29.14 -8.23
C PRO A 318 3.17 29.66 -9.60
N SER A 319 3.44 28.94 -10.70
CA SER A 319 3.00 29.34 -12.03
C SER A 319 1.58 28.87 -12.34
N GLU A 320 0.79 29.64 -13.08
CA GLU A 320 -0.51 29.19 -13.60
C GLU A 320 -0.40 28.29 -14.85
N LYS A 321 0.79 28.17 -15.45
CA LYS A 321 1.02 27.26 -16.57
C LYS A 321 0.95 25.80 -16.08
N ILE A 322 0.36 24.94 -16.91
CA ILE A 322 0.19 23.52 -16.62
C ILE A 322 0.90 22.69 -17.70
N ILE A 323 1.76 21.77 -17.28
CA ILE A 323 2.35 20.74 -18.14
C ILE A 323 1.78 19.38 -17.73
N PRO A 324 0.87 18.80 -18.53
CA PRO A 324 0.46 17.42 -18.34
C PRO A 324 1.64 16.49 -18.66
N VAL A 325 2.11 15.72 -17.69
CA VAL A 325 3.17 14.73 -17.88
C VAL A 325 2.56 13.34 -17.82
N THR A 326 3.02 12.43 -18.68
CA THR A 326 2.54 11.06 -18.78
C THR A 326 3.49 10.10 -18.05
N TRP A 327 3.05 9.51 -16.94
CA TRP A 327 3.83 8.52 -16.18
C TRP A 327 2.93 7.52 -15.42
N TRP A 328 3.52 6.45 -14.88
CA TRP A 328 2.80 5.49 -14.04
C TRP A 328 2.85 5.90 -12.56
N ALA A 329 1.77 6.44 -12.02
CA ALA A 329 1.73 6.79 -10.60
C ALA A 329 1.54 5.59 -9.66
N LYS A 330 1.25 4.39 -10.19
CA LYS A 330 0.99 3.16 -9.42
C LYS A 330 2.14 2.16 -9.59
N PRO A 331 2.41 1.28 -8.60
CA PRO A 331 1.66 1.08 -7.35
C PRO A 331 1.79 2.25 -6.37
N PHE A 332 0.89 2.34 -5.39
CA PHE A 332 1.07 3.25 -4.25
C PHE A 332 1.84 2.49 -3.15
N PRO A 333 2.80 3.12 -2.46
CA PRO A 333 3.08 4.57 -2.38
C PRO A 333 3.90 5.14 -3.54
N GLY A 334 4.33 4.32 -4.49
CA GLY A 334 5.08 4.76 -5.66
C GLY A 334 6.05 3.67 -6.10
N ASN A 335 6.76 3.93 -7.18
CA ASN A 335 7.92 3.16 -7.62
C ASN A 335 8.96 4.18 -8.10
N PHE A 336 10.16 4.16 -7.52
CA PHE A 336 11.20 5.17 -7.75
C PHE A 336 11.34 5.57 -9.22
N GLY A 337 11.50 4.59 -10.11
CA GLY A 337 11.70 4.84 -11.54
C GLY A 337 10.53 5.51 -12.24
N ASP A 338 9.28 5.24 -11.84
CA ASP A 338 8.10 5.82 -12.47
C ASP A 338 7.86 7.28 -12.03
N TRP A 339 8.40 7.68 -10.87
CA TRP A 339 8.30 9.05 -10.35
C TRP A 339 9.48 9.94 -10.76
N LEU A 340 10.46 9.42 -11.50
CA LEU A 340 11.53 10.23 -12.07
C LEU A 340 11.02 11.22 -13.13
N SER A 341 10.00 10.86 -13.93
CA SER A 341 9.49 11.76 -14.97
C SER A 341 9.00 13.10 -14.41
N PRO A 342 8.05 13.14 -13.45
CA PRO A 342 7.62 14.41 -12.87
C PRO A 342 8.75 15.13 -12.12
N LEU A 343 9.64 14.39 -11.44
CA LEU A 343 10.80 14.97 -10.75
C LEU A 343 11.72 15.73 -11.71
N MET A 344 12.22 15.06 -12.75
CA MET A 344 13.18 15.61 -13.71
C MET A 344 12.60 16.82 -14.45
N ILE A 345 11.32 16.76 -14.85
CA ILE A 345 10.66 17.87 -15.53
C ILE A 345 10.44 19.06 -14.58
N SER A 346 9.95 18.81 -13.36
CA SER A 346 9.66 19.87 -12.40
C SER A 346 10.89 20.66 -11.94
N HIS A 347 12.09 20.09 -12.07
CA HIS A 347 13.33 20.78 -11.74
C HIS A 347 13.61 21.97 -12.68
N TYR A 348 13.22 21.88 -13.96
CA TYR A 348 13.54 22.88 -14.99
C TYR A 348 12.37 23.82 -15.33
N THR A 349 11.28 23.80 -14.56
CA THR A 349 10.12 24.68 -14.80
C THR A 349 9.40 25.03 -13.51
N SER A 350 8.85 26.24 -13.43
CA SER A 350 7.92 26.63 -12.35
C SER A 350 6.46 26.22 -12.64
N SER A 351 6.17 25.68 -13.83
CA SER A 351 4.83 25.23 -14.24
C SER A 351 4.30 24.12 -13.34
N LYS A 352 2.99 24.10 -13.12
CA LYS A 352 2.27 23.01 -12.44
C LYS A 352 2.37 21.73 -13.27
N ILE A 353 2.83 20.65 -12.65
CA ILE A 353 2.93 19.33 -13.29
C ILE A 353 1.72 18.49 -12.87
N VAL A 354 0.95 18.02 -13.86
CA VAL A 354 -0.26 17.23 -13.63
C VAL A 354 -0.20 15.89 -14.34
N LEU A 355 -0.78 14.85 -13.74
CA LEU A 355 -0.77 13.50 -14.30
C LEU A 355 -1.71 13.37 -15.51
N GLN A 356 -1.11 13.09 -16.67
CA GLN A 356 -1.77 12.42 -17.78
C GLN A 356 -1.59 10.91 -17.63
N ALA A 357 -2.61 10.19 -17.16
CA ALA A 357 -2.48 8.74 -17.02
C ALA A 357 -2.22 8.09 -18.40
N PRO A 358 -1.23 7.17 -18.55
CA PRO A 358 -0.84 6.60 -19.85
C PRO A 358 -1.99 5.94 -20.61
N THR A 359 -2.91 5.33 -19.87
CA THR A 359 -4.08 4.64 -20.42
C THR A 359 -5.30 5.53 -20.60
N LYS A 360 -5.24 6.83 -20.28
CA LYS A 360 -6.34 7.76 -20.55
C LYS A 360 -6.12 8.43 -21.90
N PRO A 361 -7.19 8.76 -22.65
CA PRO A 361 -7.07 9.67 -23.78
C PRO A 361 -6.39 10.98 -23.34
N ALA A 362 -5.54 11.54 -24.21
CA ALA A 362 -4.90 12.82 -23.98
C ALA A 362 -5.50 13.84 -24.97
N ILE A 363 -6.38 14.72 -24.48
CA ILE A 363 -7.00 15.77 -25.31
C ILE A 363 -6.03 16.93 -25.51
N LYS A 364 -5.27 17.28 -24.46
CA LYS A 364 -4.28 18.35 -24.46
C LYS A 364 -2.88 17.81 -24.75
N LYS A 365 -1.99 18.70 -25.22
CA LYS A 365 -0.55 18.44 -25.34
C LYS A 365 -0.03 17.88 -24.01
N ASN A 366 0.78 16.82 -24.06
CA ASN A 366 1.31 16.15 -22.88
C ASN A 366 2.78 15.77 -23.11
N LEU A 367 3.58 15.73 -22.05
CA LEU A 367 4.99 15.38 -22.10
C LEU A 367 5.17 13.91 -21.67
N VAL A 368 5.87 13.11 -22.48
CA VAL A 368 6.21 11.71 -22.18
C VAL A 368 7.73 11.60 -22.01
N ALA A 369 8.16 11.23 -20.81
CA ALA A 369 9.58 11.11 -20.46
C ALA A 369 9.83 9.89 -19.60
N ILE A 370 11.03 9.31 -19.72
CA ILE A 370 11.53 8.16 -18.93
C ILE A 370 10.64 6.91 -19.08
N GLY A 371 11.21 5.74 -18.80
CA GLY A 371 10.46 4.48 -18.76
C GLY A 371 10.16 3.86 -20.13
N SER A 372 9.76 2.60 -20.12
CA SER A 372 9.38 1.83 -21.32
C SER A 372 7.90 2.04 -21.67
N ILE A 373 7.48 3.29 -21.77
CA ILE A 373 6.08 3.68 -21.98
C ILE A 373 5.79 4.21 -23.39
N GLY A 374 6.71 4.01 -24.35
CA GLY A 374 6.58 4.47 -25.74
C GLY A 374 5.26 4.07 -26.43
N ARG A 375 4.69 2.90 -26.07
CA ARG A 375 3.37 2.46 -26.54
C ARG A 375 2.24 3.45 -26.22
N PHE A 376 2.39 4.28 -25.19
CA PHE A 376 1.38 5.24 -24.76
C PHE A 376 1.59 6.65 -25.33
N ILE A 377 2.62 6.87 -26.16
CA ILE A 377 2.81 8.14 -26.87
C ILE A 377 1.60 8.41 -27.76
N LYS A 378 1.02 9.62 -27.61
CA LYS A 378 -0.16 10.07 -28.36
C LYS A 378 0.27 11.04 -29.47
N PRO A 379 -0.59 11.29 -30.48
CA PRO A 379 -0.28 12.26 -31.54
C PRO A 379 0.07 13.68 -31.07
N ASN A 380 -0.40 14.08 -29.89
CA ASN A 380 -0.13 15.38 -29.27
C ASN A 380 0.91 15.31 -28.14
N SER A 381 1.67 14.22 -28.05
CA SER A 381 2.74 14.09 -27.07
C SER A 381 4.00 14.82 -27.51
N VAL A 382 4.69 15.44 -26.57
CA VAL A 382 6.10 15.87 -26.66
C VAL A 382 6.94 14.79 -25.98
N VAL A 383 7.94 14.26 -26.67
CA VAL A 383 8.66 13.04 -26.26
C VAL A 383 10.12 13.36 -25.99
N VAL A 384 10.61 12.97 -24.81
CA VAL A 384 12.01 13.11 -24.41
C VAL A 384 12.49 11.85 -23.69
N GLY A 385 13.36 11.10 -24.36
CA GLY A 385 14.15 10.02 -23.78
C GLY A 385 13.36 8.81 -23.25
N THR A 386 12.07 8.71 -23.55
CA THR A 386 11.26 7.52 -23.26
C THR A 386 11.65 6.39 -24.23
N GLY A 387 11.49 5.15 -23.78
CA GLY A 387 11.80 3.95 -24.55
C GLY A 387 10.62 3.02 -24.75
N ILE A 388 10.89 1.87 -25.36
CA ILE A 388 9.91 0.82 -25.63
C ILE A 388 10.10 -0.40 -24.71
N SER A 389 9.09 -1.26 -24.64
CA SER A 389 9.14 -2.54 -23.92
C SER A 389 9.25 -3.75 -24.84
N SER A 390 8.98 -3.58 -26.13
CA SER A 390 9.08 -4.58 -27.19
C SER A 390 9.15 -3.86 -28.54
N GLU A 391 9.77 -4.50 -29.53
CA GLU A 391 9.81 -4.02 -30.92
C GLU A 391 8.50 -4.23 -31.69
N GLU A 392 7.58 -5.04 -31.14
CA GLU A 392 6.30 -5.35 -31.77
C GLU A 392 5.25 -4.23 -31.61
N ILE A 393 5.65 -3.06 -31.14
CA ILE A 393 4.75 -1.92 -30.95
C ILE A 393 4.87 -0.93 -32.11
N GLU A 394 3.79 -0.17 -32.32
CA GLU A 394 3.78 0.94 -33.27
C GLU A 394 3.79 2.26 -32.50
N LEU A 395 4.74 3.15 -32.83
CA LEU A 395 4.86 4.47 -32.20
C LEU A 395 4.04 5.52 -32.97
N SER A 396 3.64 6.59 -32.27
CA SER A 396 2.87 7.67 -32.88
C SER A 396 3.76 8.54 -33.77
N LYS A 397 3.65 8.41 -35.09
CA LYS A 397 4.39 9.25 -36.06
C LYS A 397 4.12 10.76 -36.01
N LYS A 398 3.03 11.19 -35.35
CA LYS A 398 2.62 12.61 -35.26
C LYS A 398 3.13 13.33 -34.00
N ALA A 399 3.66 12.58 -33.04
CA ALA A 399 4.18 13.18 -31.81
C ALA A 399 5.43 14.03 -32.11
N ASP A 400 5.73 14.94 -31.20
CA ASP A 400 6.88 15.85 -31.28
C ASP A 400 8.06 15.23 -30.52
N TYR A 401 9.04 14.67 -31.24
CA TYR A 401 10.15 13.93 -30.64
C TYR A 401 11.39 14.81 -30.52
N HIS A 402 11.82 15.08 -29.29
CA HIS A 402 13.09 15.75 -29.00
C HIS A 402 14.23 14.76 -28.80
N SER A 403 13.95 13.65 -28.13
CA SER A 403 14.88 12.53 -27.98
C SER A 403 14.12 11.25 -27.66
N VAL A 404 14.78 10.11 -27.84
CA VAL A 404 14.28 8.80 -27.39
C VAL A 404 15.33 8.10 -26.54
N ARG A 405 14.98 7.00 -25.86
CA ARG A 405 15.92 6.31 -24.97
C ARG A 405 17.23 5.93 -25.68
N GLY A 406 17.12 5.38 -26.88
CA GLY A 406 18.25 4.86 -27.64
C GLY A 406 17.90 4.49 -29.08
N PRO A 407 18.88 3.94 -29.82
CA PRO A 407 18.75 3.68 -31.25
C PRO A 407 17.73 2.58 -31.58
N LEU A 408 17.44 1.65 -30.67
CA LEU A 408 16.44 0.60 -30.92
C LEU A 408 15.02 1.20 -30.87
N THR A 409 14.77 2.12 -29.93
CA THR A 409 13.52 2.91 -29.92
C THR A 409 13.42 3.78 -31.17
N ALA A 410 14.51 4.42 -31.61
CA ALA A 410 14.53 5.23 -32.84
C ALA A 410 14.25 4.39 -34.09
N ALA A 411 14.79 3.16 -34.17
CA ALA A 411 14.52 2.23 -35.26
C ALA A 411 13.03 1.84 -35.32
N VAL A 412 12.39 1.57 -34.19
CA VAL A 412 10.94 1.30 -34.13
C VAL A 412 10.12 2.53 -34.55
N LEU A 413 10.55 3.74 -34.16
CA LEU A 413 9.90 4.98 -34.61
C LEU A 413 9.96 5.12 -36.14
N SER A 414 11.14 4.89 -36.72
CA SER A 414 11.34 4.92 -38.18
C SER A 414 10.47 3.87 -38.88
N ARG A 415 10.42 2.63 -38.40
CA ARG A 415 9.53 1.58 -38.93
C ARG A 415 8.04 1.91 -38.80
N SER A 416 7.67 2.73 -37.81
CA SER A 416 6.30 3.24 -37.64
C SER A 416 5.98 4.42 -38.58
N GLY A 417 6.93 4.83 -39.43
CA GLY A 417 6.81 6.00 -40.32
C GLY A 417 6.88 7.33 -39.58
N GLY A 418 7.55 7.37 -38.41
CA GLY A 418 7.80 8.58 -37.64
C GLY A 418 9.03 9.37 -38.12
N PRO A 419 9.31 10.52 -37.49
CA PRO A 419 10.48 11.33 -37.83
C PRO A 419 11.79 10.61 -37.47
N GLN A 420 12.88 11.03 -38.11
CA GLN A 420 14.23 10.64 -37.72
C GLN A 420 14.60 11.35 -36.41
N VAL A 421 15.17 10.61 -35.47
CA VAL A 421 15.64 11.10 -34.17
C VAL A 421 17.04 10.55 -33.93
N ASP A 422 18.00 11.43 -33.67
CA ASP A 422 19.41 11.14 -33.42
C ASP A 422 19.88 11.51 -32.00
N SER A 423 19.06 12.24 -31.24
CA SER A 423 19.30 12.51 -29.82
C SER A 423 18.80 11.35 -28.94
N PHE A 424 19.70 10.81 -28.12
CA PHE A 424 19.46 9.63 -27.28
C PHE A 424 19.81 9.83 -25.82
N GLY A 425 19.02 9.22 -24.95
CA GLY A 425 19.32 9.04 -23.53
C GLY A 425 18.06 9.02 -22.67
N ASP A 426 18.03 8.13 -21.68
CA ASP A 426 16.98 8.12 -20.66
C ASP A 426 17.22 9.26 -19.64
N PRO A 427 16.29 10.19 -19.40
CA PRO A 427 16.49 11.32 -18.50
C PRO A 427 16.94 10.95 -17.09
N GLY A 428 16.62 9.75 -16.61
CA GLY A 428 17.12 9.26 -15.32
C GLY A 428 18.65 9.22 -15.21
N LEU A 429 19.39 9.14 -16.32
CA LEU A 429 20.86 9.12 -16.31
C LEU A 429 21.50 10.42 -15.83
N ALA A 430 20.76 11.53 -15.87
CA ALA A 430 21.22 12.85 -15.46
C ALA A 430 20.74 13.23 -14.05
N ILE A 431 20.18 12.28 -13.28
CA ILE A 431 19.64 12.55 -11.94
C ILE A 431 20.68 13.15 -10.97
N SER A 432 21.98 12.83 -11.15
CA SER A 432 23.07 13.44 -10.35
C SER A 432 23.21 14.94 -10.52
N GLU A 433 22.76 15.50 -11.65
CA GLU A 433 22.79 16.94 -11.93
C GLU A 433 21.54 17.65 -11.39
N VAL A 434 20.43 16.91 -11.25
CA VAL A 434 19.16 17.41 -10.68
C VAL A 434 19.18 17.36 -9.15
N ILE A 435 19.79 16.32 -8.57
CA ILE A 435 20.00 16.18 -7.13
C ILE A 435 21.51 16.04 -6.91
N PRO A 436 22.26 17.14 -6.79
CA PRO A 436 23.71 17.09 -6.64
C PRO A 436 24.10 16.51 -5.28
N LEU A 437 24.58 15.26 -5.30
CA LEU A 437 25.13 14.55 -4.14
C LEU A 437 26.56 14.11 -4.44
N LYS A 438 27.45 14.20 -3.45
CA LYS A 438 28.84 13.79 -3.59
C LYS A 438 29.06 12.44 -2.91
N ARG A 439 29.47 11.43 -3.68
CA ARG A 439 29.90 10.14 -3.14
C ARG A 439 31.16 10.32 -2.29
N GLY A 440 31.15 9.76 -1.09
CA GLY A 440 32.23 9.85 -0.11
C GLY A 440 32.70 8.46 0.33
N LYS A 441 33.20 8.37 1.57
CA LYS A 441 33.54 7.08 2.19
C LYS A 441 32.27 6.22 2.32
N THR A 442 32.37 4.97 1.90
CA THR A 442 31.28 4.00 1.94
C THR A 442 31.15 3.37 3.33
N ASN A 443 29.99 2.76 3.59
CA ASN A 443 29.70 2.03 4.82
C ASN A 443 30.18 0.56 4.79
N GLY A 444 30.80 0.11 3.69
CA GLY A 444 31.26 -1.27 3.48
C GLY A 444 30.15 -2.32 3.29
N ARG A 445 28.89 -1.89 3.16
CA ARG A 445 27.72 -2.77 3.00
C ARG A 445 27.20 -2.75 1.57
N VAL A 446 26.39 -3.75 1.22
CA VAL A 446 25.73 -3.86 -0.08
C VAL A 446 24.25 -3.49 0.06
N ALA A 447 23.78 -2.55 -0.76
CA ALA A 447 22.34 -2.28 -0.85
C ALA A 447 21.68 -3.29 -1.79
N PHE A 448 20.64 -3.97 -1.32
CA PHE A 448 19.81 -4.86 -2.12
C PHE A 448 18.45 -4.22 -2.38
N ILE A 449 18.14 -3.94 -3.65
CA ILE A 449 16.93 -3.22 -4.04
C ILE A 449 16.14 -3.99 -5.08
N ARG A 450 14.91 -4.36 -4.74
CA ARG A 450 14.06 -5.13 -5.64
C ARG A 450 13.13 -4.23 -6.44
N HIS A 451 12.89 -4.58 -7.70
CA HIS A 451 11.75 -4.04 -8.43
C HIS A 451 10.45 -4.39 -7.71
N PHE A 452 9.43 -3.54 -7.79
CA PHE A 452 8.19 -3.74 -7.01
C PHE A 452 7.51 -5.09 -7.26
N SER A 453 7.63 -5.66 -8.47
CA SER A 453 7.08 -6.98 -8.81
C SER A 453 7.87 -8.15 -8.20
N HIS A 454 9.05 -7.91 -7.64
CA HIS A 454 9.90 -8.91 -7.00
C HIS A 454 9.80 -8.89 -5.46
N LEU A 455 9.03 -7.97 -4.86
CA LEU A 455 8.97 -7.79 -3.40
C LEU A 455 8.43 -9.00 -2.62
N ALA A 456 7.62 -9.84 -3.27
CA ALA A 456 7.05 -11.04 -2.65
C ALA A 456 7.97 -12.28 -2.72
N ILE A 457 9.11 -12.19 -3.43
CA ILE A 457 10.05 -13.30 -3.58
C ILE A 457 10.76 -13.53 -2.23
N PRO A 458 10.80 -14.76 -1.69
CA PRO A 458 11.41 -15.06 -0.39
C PRO A 458 12.93 -15.20 -0.52
N VAL A 459 13.62 -14.08 -0.71
CA VAL A 459 15.08 -14.03 -0.84
C VAL A 459 15.73 -14.14 0.54
N ARG A 460 16.79 -14.95 0.66
CA ARG A 460 17.65 -14.98 1.84
C ARG A 460 18.90 -14.14 1.59
N LEU A 461 19.16 -13.18 2.47
CA LEU A 461 20.24 -12.21 2.32
C LEU A 461 21.45 -12.55 3.21
N PRO A 462 22.69 -12.28 2.77
CA PRO A 462 23.87 -12.23 3.63
C PRO A 462 23.77 -11.15 4.72
N GLU A 463 24.54 -11.27 5.80
CA GLU A 463 24.53 -10.30 6.92
C GLU A 463 25.01 -8.88 6.54
N ASN A 464 25.89 -8.78 5.54
CA ASN A 464 26.42 -7.51 5.05
C ASN A 464 25.49 -6.79 4.05
N TYR A 465 24.27 -7.30 3.83
CA TYR A 465 23.30 -6.74 2.90
C TYR A 465 22.21 -5.99 3.66
N ASP A 466 21.83 -4.83 3.15
CA ASP A 466 20.65 -4.09 3.59
C ASP A 466 19.60 -4.11 2.50
N GLU A 467 18.41 -4.60 2.82
CA GLU A 467 17.28 -4.49 1.90
C GLU A 467 16.63 -3.09 1.99
N ILE A 468 16.56 -2.41 0.84
CA ILE A 468 15.99 -1.07 0.74
C ILE A 468 14.81 -1.10 -0.22
N SER A 469 13.67 -0.54 0.23
CA SER A 469 12.47 -0.45 -0.58
C SER A 469 12.61 0.56 -1.73
N VAL A 470 12.15 0.17 -2.93
CA VAL A 470 12.02 1.04 -4.10
C VAL A 470 10.69 1.80 -4.14
N LEU A 471 9.79 1.54 -3.20
CA LEU A 471 8.43 2.08 -3.18
C LEU A 471 8.41 3.48 -2.57
N LEU A 472 8.50 4.49 -3.43
CA LEU A 472 8.51 5.90 -3.05
C LEU A 472 8.06 6.78 -4.22
N SER A 473 7.61 8.01 -3.92
CA SER A 473 7.07 8.95 -4.90
C SER A 473 7.46 10.40 -4.68
N HIS A 474 7.64 10.82 -3.42
CA HIS A 474 7.87 12.22 -3.09
C HIS A 474 9.32 12.63 -3.39
N PRO A 475 9.61 13.82 -3.93
CA PRO A 475 10.97 14.30 -4.18
C PRO A 475 11.91 14.20 -2.97
N ASP A 476 11.43 14.50 -1.76
CA ASP A 476 12.23 14.35 -0.54
C ASP A 476 12.57 12.89 -0.24
N GLN A 477 11.63 11.96 -0.47
CA GLN A 477 11.89 10.52 -0.33
C GLN A 477 12.90 10.05 -1.37
N ILE A 478 12.79 10.54 -2.62
CA ILE A 478 13.75 10.25 -3.69
C ILE A 478 15.14 10.75 -3.31
N LYS A 479 15.25 11.99 -2.83
CA LYS A 479 16.52 12.58 -2.37
C LYS A 479 17.13 11.77 -1.23
N ASN A 480 16.34 11.41 -0.22
CA ASN A 480 16.80 10.60 0.91
C ASN A 480 17.24 9.19 0.47
N PHE A 481 16.49 8.57 -0.43
CA PHE A 481 16.86 7.29 -1.02
C PHE A 481 18.21 7.35 -1.75
N LEU A 482 18.43 8.36 -2.60
CA LEU A 482 19.69 8.56 -3.31
C LEU A 482 20.84 8.92 -2.37
N GLN A 483 20.59 9.74 -1.34
CA GLN A 483 21.57 10.09 -0.32
C GLN A 483 22.03 8.87 0.48
N ASN A 484 21.10 7.95 0.79
CA ASN A 484 21.45 6.67 1.40
C ASN A 484 22.23 5.79 0.41
N LEU A 485 21.78 5.74 -0.84
CA LEU A 485 22.36 4.88 -1.89
C LEU A 485 23.85 5.18 -2.13
N ILE A 486 24.24 6.45 -2.19
CA ILE A 486 25.64 6.85 -2.41
C ILE A 486 26.58 6.48 -1.26
N GLY A 487 26.05 6.11 -0.09
CA GLY A 487 26.82 5.66 1.06
C GLY A 487 27.19 4.16 1.03
N TYR A 488 26.59 3.37 0.15
CA TYR A 488 26.87 1.95 0.02
C TYR A 488 28.13 1.66 -0.80
N GLU A 489 28.79 0.54 -0.50
CA GLU A 489 29.93 0.07 -1.27
C GLU A 489 29.50 -0.27 -2.70
N SER A 490 28.46 -1.10 -2.81
CA SER A 490 27.86 -1.48 -4.08
C SER A 490 26.35 -1.68 -3.93
N VAL A 491 25.67 -1.80 -5.07
CA VAL A 491 24.22 -1.99 -5.16
C VAL A 491 23.90 -3.20 -6.02
N ILE A 492 23.14 -4.14 -5.49
CA ILE A 492 22.54 -5.22 -6.27
C ILE A 492 21.06 -4.95 -6.42
N THR A 493 20.58 -4.89 -7.66
CA THR A 493 19.21 -4.46 -7.94
C THR A 493 18.55 -5.25 -9.06
N SER A 494 17.23 -5.43 -8.95
CA SER A 494 16.40 -5.87 -10.09
C SER A 494 15.59 -4.72 -10.72
N ALA A 495 15.79 -3.49 -10.25
CA ALA A 495 15.13 -2.29 -10.76
C ALA A 495 16.07 -1.49 -11.67
N MET A 496 15.76 -1.45 -12.97
CA MET A 496 16.55 -0.74 -13.99
C MET A 496 16.87 0.72 -13.63
N HIS A 497 15.91 1.51 -13.14
CA HIS A 497 16.19 2.91 -12.82
C HIS A 497 17.08 3.09 -11.59
N VAL A 498 17.17 2.09 -10.71
CA VAL A 498 18.17 2.07 -9.63
C VAL A 498 19.56 1.87 -10.22
N MET A 499 19.72 0.94 -11.17
CA MET A 499 20.98 0.79 -11.92
C MET A 499 21.35 2.08 -12.65
N ILE A 500 20.40 2.74 -13.33
CA ILE A 500 20.63 4.04 -14.00
C ILE A 500 21.10 5.10 -13.00
N ALA A 501 20.47 5.18 -11.83
CA ALA A 501 20.90 6.10 -10.78
C ALA A 501 22.33 5.77 -10.29
N CYS A 502 22.65 4.49 -10.10
CA CYS A 502 24.01 4.06 -9.74
C CYS A 502 25.04 4.54 -10.78
N GLN A 503 24.76 4.34 -12.08
CA GLN A 503 25.64 4.81 -13.15
C GLN A 503 25.69 6.35 -13.27
N SER A 504 24.65 7.05 -12.82
CA SER A 504 24.65 8.51 -12.71
C SER A 504 25.60 9.00 -11.59
N TYR A 505 25.60 8.33 -10.43
CA TYR A 505 26.42 8.72 -9.27
C TYR A 505 27.80 8.05 -9.18
N GLY A 506 28.11 7.11 -10.08
CA GLY A 506 29.34 6.31 -10.02
C GLY A 506 29.35 5.32 -8.85
N ILE A 507 28.23 4.62 -8.66
CA ILE A 507 28.10 3.55 -7.65
C ILE A 507 28.25 2.20 -8.37
N PRO A 508 29.19 1.34 -7.95
CA PRO A 508 29.29 -0.02 -8.48
C PRO A 508 27.96 -0.77 -8.34
N CYS A 509 27.47 -1.37 -9.43
CA CYS A 509 26.13 -1.95 -9.46
C CYS A 509 26.07 -3.30 -10.19
N GLY A 510 25.33 -4.24 -9.62
CA GLY A 510 24.93 -5.49 -10.26
C GLY A 510 23.43 -5.50 -10.56
N LEU A 511 23.06 -5.84 -11.80
CA LEU A 511 21.68 -5.97 -12.24
C LEU A 511 21.30 -7.46 -12.27
N VAL A 512 20.21 -7.82 -11.58
CA VAL A 512 19.81 -9.22 -11.39
C VAL A 512 18.33 -9.48 -11.70
N ASN A 513 18.03 -10.74 -11.94
CA ASN A 513 16.69 -11.32 -11.95
C ASN A 513 16.71 -12.65 -11.17
N PHE A 514 15.55 -13.20 -10.79
CA PHE A 514 15.49 -14.37 -9.91
C PHE A 514 15.05 -15.62 -10.67
N GLU A 515 15.69 -16.74 -10.38
CA GLU A 515 15.31 -18.05 -10.92
C GLU A 515 13.84 -18.37 -10.62
N GLY A 516 13.07 -18.73 -11.65
CA GLY A 516 11.65 -19.04 -11.56
C GLY A 516 10.72 -17.81 -11.58
N PHE A 517 11.26 -16.59 -11.62
CA PHE A 517 10.49 -15.34 -11.58
C PHE A 517 10.85 -14.36 -12.70
N GLN A 518 11.53 -14.82 -13.76
CA GLN A 518 12.10 -13.96 -14.80
C GLN A 518 11.04 -13.08 -15.49
N GLU A 519 9.82 -13.62 -15.66
CA GLU A 519 8.68 -12.97 -16.32
C GLU A 519 8.02 -11.85 -15.50
N ASN A 520 8.39 -11.70 -14.21
CA ASN A 520 7.79 -10.69 -13.33
C ASN A 520 8.16 -9.25 -13.73
N VAL A 521 9.21 -9.07 -14.54
CA VAL A 521 9.58 -7.76 -15.10
C VAL A 521 9.23 -7.74 -16.58
N HIS A 522 8.26 -6.89 -16.95
CA HIS A 522 7.78 -6.81 -18.32
C HIS A 522 8.84 -6.33 -19.33
N GLY A 523 8.82 -6.95 -20.51
CA GLY A 523 9.55 -6.56 -21.72
C GLY A 523 10.47 -7.66 -22.23
N THR A 524 10.94 -7.53 -23.47
CA THR A 524 11.84 -8.52 -24.12
C THR A 524 13.31 -8.40 -23.69
N GLY A 525 13.60 -7.63 -22.64
CA GLY A 525 14.98 -7.24 -22.28
C GLY A 525 15.53 -6.06 -23.09
N ILE A 526 14.89 -5.67 -24.21
CA ILE A 526 15.33 -4.59 -25.11
C ILE A 526 15.70 -3.28 -24.41
N LYS A 527 14.98 -2.95 -23.33
CA LYS A 527 15.17 -1.70 -22.58
C LYS A 527 16.60 -1.52 -22.05
N TYR A 528 17.28 -2.60 -21.66
CA TYR A 528 18.62 -2.54 -21.09
C TYR A 528 19.65 -2.20 -22.16
N GLN A 529 19.60 -2.90 -23.30
CA GLN A 529 20.45 -2.64 -24.45
C GLN A 529 20.18 -1.25 -25.05
N ASP A 530 18.91 -0.87 -25.23
CA ASP A 530 18.53 0.43 -25.77
C ASP A 530 19.02 1.59 -24.89
N TYR A 531 18.91 1.43 -23.56
CA TYR A 531 19.46 2.38 -22.60
C TYR A 531 20.99 2.49 -22.71
N ALA A 532 21.71 1.37 -22.66
CA ALA A 532 23.17 1.38 -22.67
C ALA A 532 23.73 2.06 -23.93
N LEU A 533 23.16 1.74 -25.10
CA LEU A 533 23.52 2.37 -26.37
C LEU A 533 23.21 3.88 -26.36
N GLY A 534 22.04 4.30 -25.86
CA GLY A 534 21.68 5.71 -25.78
C GLY A 534 22.52 6.51 -24.77
N ALA A 535 22.92 5.88 -23.68
CA ALA A 535 23.77 6.45 -22.64
C ALA A 535 25.28 6.41 -22.99
N GLY A 536 25.67 5.65 -24.02
CA GLY A 536 27.07 5.48 -24.41
C GLY A 536 27.89 4.69 -23.38
N VAL A 537 27.28 3.68 -22.77
CA VAL A 537 27.91 2.82 -21.75
C VAL A 537 27.84 1.34 -22.15
N GLU A 538 28.58 0.50 -21.44
CA GLU A 538 28.55 -0.95 -21.63
C GLU A 538 27.14 -1.52 -21.38
N VAL A 539 26.72 -2.50 -22.19
CA VAL A 539 25.45 -3.20 -22.02
C VAL A 539 25.50 -4.10 -20.79
N MET A 540 24.61 -3.84 -19.84
CA MET A 540 24.39 -4.68 -18.66
C MET A 540 22.98 -5.28 -18.72
N ASN A 541 22.89 -6.60 -18.90
CA ASN A 541 21.64 -7.36 -18.80
C ASN A 541 21.51 -7.99 -17.41
N PRO A 542 20.27 -8.25 -16.94
CA PRO A 542 20.08 -8.86 -15.64
C PRO A 542 20.60 -10.30 -15.61
N GLU A 543 21.48 -10.60 -14.65
CA GLU A 543 21.94 -11.98 -14.38
C GLU A 543 20.90 -12.74 -13.55
N ILE A 544 20.64 -14.00 -13.90
CA ILE A 544 19.68 -14.83 -13.17
C ILE A 544 20.38 -15.44 -11.96
N ILE A 545 19.87 -15.14 -10.77
CA ILE A 545 20.42 -15.61 -9.49
C ILE A 545 19.43 -16.49 -8.73
N ALA A 546 19.97 -17.35 -7.86
CA ALA A 546 19.19 -18.13 -6.90
C ALA A 546 18.53 -17.25 -5.83
N LEU A 547 17.58 -17.80 -5.07
CA LEU A 547 16.91 -17.07 -3.99
C LEU A 547 17.73 -16.99 -2.70
N ASP A 548 18.73 -17.85 -2.54
CA ASP A 548 19.66 -17.81 -1.41
C ASP A 548 20.96 -17.10 -1.80
N LEU A 549 21.03 -15.80 -1.51
CA LEU A 549 22.19 -14.96 -1.83
C LEU A 549 23.34 -15.19 -0.84
N THR A 550 23.14 -15.96 0.24
CA THR A 550 24.25 -16.29 1.18
C THR A 550 25.32 -17.17 0.56
N ARG A 551 25.03 -17.77 -0.60
CA ARG A 551 25.92 -18.64 -1.37
C ARG A 551 26.40 -18.02 -2.67
N LEU A 552 26.00 -16.78 -2.93
CA LEU A 552 26.31 -16.10 -4.17
C LEU A 552 27.60 -15.31 -3.99
N ASP A 553 28.56 -15.53 -4.90
CA ASP A 553 29.67 -14.62 -5.09
C ASP A 553 29.12 -13.33 -5.71
N SER A 554 29.23 -12.21 -5.00
CA SER A 554 28.67 -10.94 -5.46
C SER A 554 29.67 -10.10 -6.23
N ASP A 555 30.96 -10.41 -6.16
CA ASP A 555 32.02 -9.62 -6.78
C ASP A 555 31.94 -9.70 -8.31
N HIS A 556 31.50 -10.84 -8.86
CA HIS A 556 31.32 -10.97 -10.32
C HIS A 556 30.06 -10.28 -10.86
N LEU A 557 29.06 -10.02 -10.01
CA LEU A 557 27.82 -9.35 -10.42
C LEU A 557 28.01 -7.85 -10.60
N VAL A 558 28.90 -7.25 -9.81
CA VAL A 558 29.04 -5.81 -9.70
C VAL A 558 29.94 -5.27 -10.80
N ARG A 559 29.48 -4.25 -11.52
CA ARG A 559 30.31 -3.52 -12.48
C ARG A 559 30.37 -2.04 -12.12
N ASP A 560 31.54 -1.44 -12.34
CA ASP A 560 31.75 0.00 -12.20
C ASP A 560 31.53 0.69 -13.55
N ILE A 561 30.28 1.04 -13.81
CA ILE A 561 29.85 1.74 -15.03
C ILE A 561 29.38 3.13 -14.64
N SER A 562 29.88 4.16 -15.33
CA SER A 562 29.49 5.55 -15.09
C SER A 562 29.13 6.24 -16.41
N VAL A 563 28.11 7.09 -16.36
CA VAL A 563 27.72 7.92 -17.52
C VAL A 563 28.55 9.19 -17.56
N SER A 564 29.05 9.55 -18.76
CA SER A 564 29.85 10.75 -18.98
C SER A 564 29.06 12.02 -18.66
N LYS A 565 29.78 13.07 -18.22
CA LYS A 565 29.15 14.36 -17.90
C LYS A 565 28.52 14.99 -19.13
N GLU A 566 29.17 14.85 -20.28
CA GLU A 566 28.72 15.35 -21.57
C GLU A 566 27.36 14.75 -21.94
N LYS A 567 27.20 13.42 -21.80
CA LYS A 567 25.92 12.75 -22.07
C LYS A 567 24.83 13.17 -21.09
N LYS A 568 25.16 13.41 -19.81
CA LYS A 568 24.19 13.96 -18.85
C LYS A 568 23.68 15.32 -19.29
N LEU A 569 24.57 16.23 -19.67
CA LEU A 569 24.21 17.58 -20.11
C LEU A 569 23.38 17.57 -21.41
N GLU A 570 23.73 16.73 -22.38
CA GLU A 570 22.96 16.53 -23.62
C GLU A 570 21.49 16.16 -23.32
N VAL A 571 21.28 15.21 -22.41
CA VAL A 571 19.94 14.78 -22.01
C VAL A 571 19.17 15.88 -21.28
N LEU A 572 19.85 16.68 -20.46
CA LEU A 572 19.21 17.83 -19.81
C LEU A 572 18.79 18.91 -20.80
N ASP A 573 19.55 19.14 -21.87
CA ASP A 573 19.18 20.09 -22.91
C ASP A 573 17.98 19.60 -23.71
N ALA A 574 17.88 18.29 -23.97
CA ALA A 574 16.68 17.70 -24.55
C ALA A 574 15.43 17.88 -23.66
N ILE A 575 15.58 17.77 -22.33
CA ILE A 575 14.50 18.06 -21.37
C ILE A 575 14.04 19.53 -21.47
N LYS A 576 14.97 20.48 -21.43
CA LYS A 576 14.65 21.92 -21.52
C LYS A 576 13.96 22.23 -22.86
N SER A 577 14.45 21.65 -23.95
CA SER A 577 13.87 21.78 -25.29
C SER A 577 12.42 21.27 -25.34
N ALA A 578 12.15 20.11 -24.74
CA ALA A 578 10.79 19.56 -24.64
C ALA A 578 9.87 20.42 -23.77
N ILE A 579 10.37 20.97 -22.65
CA ILE A 579 9.60 21.87 -21.77
C ILE A 579 9.22 23.16 -22.50
N ALA A 580 10.13 23.74 -23.30
CA ALA A 580 9.88 24.97 -24.05
C ALA A 580 8.68 24.86 -25.02
N ARG A 581 8.27 23.63 -25.40
CA ARG A 581 7.06 23.40 -26.22
C ARG A 581 5.76 23.70 -25.48
N PHE A 582 5.80 23.95 -24.18
CA PHE A 582 4.66 24.30 -23.33
C PHE A 582 4.67 25.78 -22.92
N ASP A 583 5.66 26.56 -23.36
CA ASP A 583 5.74 28.00 -23.08
C ASP A 583 4.91 28.86 -24.04
N ASN A 584 4.49 28.29 -25.18
CA ASN A 584 3.75 28.91 -26.27
C ASN A 584 2.28 28.46 -26.33
#